data_AF-A0A7L4DXA5-F1
#
_entry.id   AF-A0A7L4DXA5-F1
#
_cell.length_a   1.000
_cell.length_b   1.000
_cell.length_c   1.000
_cell.angle_alpha   90.00
_cell.angle_beta   90.00
_cell.angle_gamma   90.00
#
_symmetry.space_group_name_H-M   'P 1'
#
loop_
_entity.id
_entity.type
_entity.pdbx_description
1 polymer ?
#
loop_
_entity_poly.entity_id
_entity_poly.type
_entity_poly.pdbx_seq_one_letter_code
_entity_poly.pdbx_strand_id
1 'polypeptide(L)'
;MDQLQALLNHGLIRTEHMQKAAIINIKERKVCASTFGFNIRDQRASWEVAAEVPPENALNLIYAFNKNLLQIRSEGLCFKEKSYKCVHVDEHSICLQNA
;
A
#
# COMPACT_ATOMS: atom_id res chain seq x y z
N MET A 1 5.62 14.31 -17.55
CA MET A 1 5.70 14.22 -16.08
C MET A 1 4.32 13.82 -15.61
N ASP A 2 4.17 12.72 -14.88
CA ASP A 2 2.87 12.26 -14.41
C ASP A 2 2.31 13.24 -13.38
N GLN A 3 1.12 13.78 -13.63
CA GLN A 3 0.46 14.77 -12.77
C GLN A 3 0.17 14.19 -11.37
N LEU A 4 -0.14 12.89 -11.27
CA LEU A 4 -0.35 12.21 -9.98
C LEU A 4 0.94 12.11 -9.17
N GLN A 5 2.06 11.86 -9.84
CA GLN A 5 3.36 11.81 -9.18
C GLN A 5 3.81 13.20 -8.70
N ALA A 6 3.57 14.24 -9.49
CA ALA A 6 3.81 15.62 -9.07
C ALA A 6 2.95 16.00 -7.85
N LEU A 7 1.67 15.60 -7.85
CA LEU A 7 0.77 15.80 -6.71
C LEU A 7 1.29 15.13 -5.44
N LEU A 8 1.74 13.87 -5.53
CA LEU A 8 2.33 13.17 -4.38
C LEU A 8 3.56 13.89 -3.82
N ASN A 9 4.47 14.31 -4.71
CA ASN A 9 5.71 14.98 -4.31
C ASN A 9 5.43 16.34 -3.66
N HIS A 10 4.50 17.14 -4.21
CA HIS A 10 4.22 18.48 -3.71
C HIS A 10 3.29 18.48 -2.49
N GLY A 11 2.31 17.57 -2.45
CA GLY A 11 1.28 17.53 -1.42
C GLY A 11 1.64 16.72 -0.18
N LEU A 12 2.49 15.69 -0.32
CA LEU A 12 2.86 14.81 0.79
C LEU A 12 4.35 14.90 1.11
N ILE A 13 5.22 14.68 0.13
CA ILE A 13 6.67 14.57 0.40
C ILE A 13 7.28 15.92 0.80
N ARG A 14 6.90 17.00 0.11
CA ARG A 14 7.39 18.37 0.42
C ARG A 14 6.98 18.88 1.81
N THR A 15 6.01 18.24 2.46
CA THR A 15 5.62 18.58 3.83
C THR A 15 6.59 18.07 4.88
N GLU A 16 7.55 17.22 4.49
CA GLU A 16 8.56 16.60 5.37
C GLU A 16 7.98 15.66 6.46
N HIS A 17 6.66 15.47 6.51
CA HIS A 17 6.00 14.53 7.42
C HIS A 17 5.86 13.11 6.84
N MET A 18 6.06 12.94 5.52
CA MET A 18 5.96 11.65 4.85
C MET A 18 7.22 11.36 4.04
N GLN A 19 7.79 10.17 4.24
CA GLN A 19 8.97 9.73 3.50
C GLN A 19 8.63 9.17 2.12
N LYS A 20 7.49 8.46 2.00
CA LYS A 20 7.09 7.74 0.79
C LYS A 20 5.57 7.70 0.67
N ALA A 21 5.06 7.73 -0.57
CA ALA A 21 3.62 7.69 -0.85
C ALA A 21 3.32 7.00 -2.18
N ALA A 22 2.14 6.40 -2.30
CA ALA A 22 1.62 5.82 -3.54
C ALA A 22 0.10 5.96 -3.61
N ILE A 23 -0.42 5.94 -4.83
CA ILE A 23 -1.86 5.95 -5.14
C ILE A 23 -2.19 4.63 -5.83
N ILE A 24 -3.18 3.93 -5.30
CA ILE A 24 -3.67 2.66 -5.84
C ILE A 24 -5.13 2.83 -6.22
N ASN A 25 -5.48 2.49 -7.46
CA ASN A 25 -6.87 2.41 -7.88
C ASN A 25 -7.42 1.03 -7.47
N ILE A 26 -8.32 1.03 -6.48
CA ILE A 26 -8.94 -0.18 -5.94
C ILE A 26 -9.74 -0.94 -7.01
N LYS A 27 -10.46 -0.23 -7.90
CA LYS A 27 -11.30 -0.84 -8.94
C LYS A 27 -10.45 -1.50 -10.02
N GLU A 28 -9.39 -0.81 -10.45
CA GLU A 28 -8.48 -1.29 -11.49
C GLU A 28 -7.39 -2.23 -10.97
N ARG A 29 -7.25 -2.33 -9.64
CA ARG A 29 -6.22 -3.11 -8.94
C ARG A 29 -4.80 -2.74 -9.38
N LYS A 30 -4.59 -1.45 -9.63
CA LYS A 30 -3.40 -0.90 -10.28
C LYS A 30 -2.74 0.18 -9.42
N VAL A 31 -1.41 0.23 -9.43
CA VAL A 31 -0.67 1.39 -8.88
C VAL A 31 -0.70 2.52 -9.91
N CYS A 32 -1.31 3.65 -9.56
CA CYS A 32 -1.44 4.80 -10.46
C CYS A 32 -0.21 5.70 -10.41
N ALA A 33 0.35 5.92 -9.21
CA ALA A 33 1.55 6.72 -9.02
C ALA A 33 2.27 6.29 -7.73
N SER A 34 3.58 6.47 -7.69
CA SER A 34 4.39 6.27 -6.48
C SER A 34 5.58 7.24 -6.45
N THR A 35 6.02 7.57 -5.24
CA THR A 35 7.23 8.37 -5.04
C THR A 35 8.48 7.54 -5.34
N PHE A 36 9.58 8.22 -5.68
CA PHE A 36 10.83 7.54 -6.03
C PHE A 36 11.28 6.57 -4.93
N GLY A 37 11.70 5.36 -5.30
CA GLY A 37 12.12 4.32 -4.36
C GLY A 37 10.98 3.71 -3.52
N PHE A 38 9.72 3.98 -3.85
CA PHE A 38 8.55 3.35 -3.23
C PHE A 38 7.82 2.42 -4.21
N ASN A 39 8.52 1.38 -4.64
CA ASN A 39 7.95 0.38 -5.56
C ASN A 39 6.93 -0.48 -4.81
N ILE A 40 5.66 -0.39 -5.22
CA ILE A 40 4.59 -1.34 -4.89
C ILE A 40 4.37 -2.16 -6.16
N ARG A 41 4.43 -3.49 -6.07
CA ARG A 41 4.30 -4.35 -7.25
C ARG A 41 2.84 -4.35 -7.71
N ASP A 42 2.65 -4.08 -9.00
CA ASP A 42 1.37 -4.22 -9.69
C ASP A 42 1.19 -5.68 -10.13
N GLN A 43 -0.04 -6.17 -10.08
CA GLN A 43 -0.36 -7.54 -10.44
C GLN A 43 -0.35 -7.81 -11.96
N ARG A 44 -0.37 -6.77 -12.82
CA ARG A 44 -0.35 -6.98 -14.28
C ARG A 44 0.96 -7.58 -14.80
N ALA A 45 2.02 -7.61 -13.99
CA ALA A 45 3.27 -8.30 -14.33
C ALA A 45 3.21 -9.78 -13.89
N SER A 46 2.57 -10.61 -14.73
CA SER A 46 2.69 -12.07 -14.79
C SER A 46 2.34 -12.88 -13.52
N TRP A 47 1.10 -13.36 -13.47
CA TRP A 47 0.57 -14.31 -12.48
C TRP A 47 0.75 -15.78 -12.88
N GLU A 48 1.46 -16.09 -13.96
CA GLU A 48 1.48 -17.47 -14.48
C GLU A 48 2.33 -18.47 -13.67
N VAL A 49 3.14 -18.05 -12.67
CA VAL A 49 4.09 -19.00 -12.04
C VAL A 49 4.31 -18.90 -10.52
N ALA A 50 3.78 -17.90 -9.80
CA ALA A 50 4.05 -17.77 -8.36
C ALA A 50 2.80 -18.05 -7.50
N ALA A 51 2.82 -19.20 -6.81
CA ALA A 51 1.80 -19.61 -5.83
C ALA A 51 1.69 -18.69 -4.60
N GLU A 52 2.54 -17.67 -4.48
CA GLU A 52 2.56 -16.73 -3.36
C GLU A 52 2.52 -15.29 -3.87
N VAL A 53 1.50 -14.54 -3.44
CA VAL A 53 1.38 -13.11 -3.71
C VAL A 53 2.43 -12.37 -2.85
N PRO A 54 3.39 -11.62 -3.44
CA PRO A 54 4.40 -10.92 -2.65
C PRO A 54 3.75 -10.00 -1.61
N PRO A 55 4.29 -9.91 -0.38
CA PRO A 55 3.69 -9.12 0.70
C PRO A 55 3.53 -7.63 0.34
N GLU A 56 4.32 -7.12 -0.60
CA GLU A 56 4.29 -5.75 -1.13
C GLU A 56 3.43 -5.54 -2.37
N ASN A 57 2.55 -6.49 -2.71
CA ASN A 57 1.62 -6.37 -3.83
C ASN A 57 0.46 -5.41 -3.49
N ALA A 58 0.09 -4.55 -4.45
CA ALA A 58 -1.08 -3.68 -4.35
C ALA A 58 -2.36 -4.43 -3.98
N LEU A 59 -2.52 -5.68 -4.43
CA LEU A 59 -3.66 -6.52 -4.04
C LEU A 59 -3.75 -6.76 -2.54
N ASN A 60 -2.63 -7.08 -1.88
CA ASN A 60 -2.65 -7.37 -0.45
C ASN A 60 -3.12 -6.13 0.33
N LEU A 61 -2.72 -4.94 -0.10
CA LEU A 61 -3.20 -3.67 0.44
C LEU A 61 -4.69 -3.44 0.17
N ILE A 62 -5.18 -3.77 -1.02
CA ILE A 62 -6.60 -3.66 -1.38
C ILE A 62 -7.46 -4.65 -0.58
N TYR A 63 -7.01 -5.89 -0.41
CA TYR A 63 -7.69 -6.91 0.38
C TYR A 63 -7.71 -6.54 1.85
N ALA A 64 -6.57 -6.07 2.36
CA ALA A 64 -6.45 -5.54 3.69
C ALA A 64 -7.52 -4.47 3.97
N PHE A 65 -7.64 -3.50 3.07
CA PHE A 65 -8.62 -2.41 3.20
C PHE A 65 -10.08 -2.88 3.10
N ASN A 66 -10.43 -3.76 2.17
CA ASN A 66 -11.84 -4.07 1.88
C ASN A 66 -12.43 -5.26 2.65
N LYS A 67 -11.62 -6.25 3.04
CA LYS A 67 -12.16 -7.56 3.46
C LYS A 67 -11.64 -8.05 4.80
N ASN A 68 -10.54 -7.48 5.31
CA ASN A 68 -9.79 -8.08 6.41
C ASN A 68 -9.60 -7.14 7.61
N LEU A 69 -10.49 -6.17 7.84
CA LEU A 69 -10.35 -5.20 8.93
C LEU A 69 -10.19 -5.86 10.32
N LEU A 70 -10.96 -6.91 10.59
CA LEU A 70 -10.85 -7.68 11.85
C LEU A 70 -9.51 -8.42 11.96
N GLN A 71 -9.05 -9.02 10.86
CA GLN A 71 -7.78 -9.73 10.83
C GLN A 71 -6.62 -8.76 11.03
N ILE A 72 -6.62 -7.61 10.35
CA ILE A 72 -5.58 -6.57 10.51
C ILE A 72 -5.55 -6.05 11.94
N ARG A 73 -6.71 -5.87 12.56
CA ARG A 73 -6.78 -5.44 13.96
C ARG A 73 -6.09 -6.42 14.91
N SER A 74 -6.16 -7.73 14.62
CA SER A 74 -5.55 -8.77 15.45
C SER A 74 -4.09 -9.06 15.10
N GLU A 75 -3.77 -9.19 13.81
CA GLU A 75 -2.50 -9.73 13.30
C GLU A 75 -1.58 -8.65 12.72
N GLY A 76 -2.12 -7.48 12.39
CA GLY A 76 -1.40 -6.43 11.68
C GLY A 76 -1.26 -6.73 10.17
N LEU A 77 -0.19 -6.25 9.57
CA LEU A 77 0.12 -6.45 8.15
C LEU A 77 1.62 -6.57 7.94
N CYS A 78 2.04 -7.51 7.09
CA CYS A 78 3.41 -7.56 6.60
C CYS A 78 3.55 -6.74 5.31
N PHE A 79 4.50 -5.81 5.29
CA PHE A 79 4.81 -5.00 4.11
C PHE A 79 6.32 -4.79 3.99
N LYS A 80 6.90 -5.15 2.83
CA LYS A 80 8.35 -5.10 2.56
C LYS A 80 9.17 -5.79 3.66
N GLU A 81 8.80 -7.03 3.96
CA GLU A 81 9.47 -7.90 4.95
C GLU A 81 9.44 -7.36 6.39
N LYS A 82 8.62 -6.34 6.66
CA LYS A 82 8.40 -5.80 8.00
C LYS A 82 6.98 -6.05 8.44
N SER A 83 6.83 -6.48 9.69
CA SER A 83 5.54 -6.66 10.33
C SER A 83 5.13 -5.37 11.03
N TYR A 84 3.96 -4.85 10.67
CA TYR A 84 3.38 -3.67 11.28
C TYR A 84 2.17 -4.08 12.12
N LYS A 85 2.12 -3.63 13.38
CA LYS A 85 0.97 -3.83 14.26
C LYS A 85 -0.11 -2.78 13.97
N CYS A 86 -1.37 -3.18 14.05
CA CYS A 86 -2.48 -2.26 13.91
C CYS A 86 -2.59 -1.34 15.13
N VAL A 87 -2.64 -0.03 14.88
CA VAL A 87 -2.91 1.00 15.90
C VAL A 87 -4.34 1.50 15.78
N HIS A 88 -4.82 1.66 14.55
CA HIS A 88 -6.17 2.16 14.27
C HIS A 88 -6.71 1.55 12.98
N VAL A 89 -7.99 1.19 12.99
CA VAL A 89 -8.74 0.68 11.84
C VAL A 89 -10.18 1.16 11.96
N ASP A 90 -10.67 1.81 10.92
CA ASP A 90 -12.08 2.16 10.68
C ASP A 90 -12.49 1.90 9.22
N GLU A 91 -13.67 2.36 8.82
CA GLU A 91 -14.23 2.14 7.47
C GLU A 91 -13.46 2.87 6.35
N HIS A 92 -12.58 3.81 6.70
CA HIS A 92 -11.92 4.72 5.75
C HIS A 92 -10.40 4.73 5.87
N SER A 93 -9.85 4.18 6.94
CA SER A 93 -8.43 4.27 7.24
C SER A 93 -7.90 3.05 8.01
N ILE A 94 -6.63 2.76 7.75
CA ILE A 94 -5.83 1.76 8.47
C ILE A 94 -4.51 2.44 8.83
N CYS A 95 -4.20 2.51 10.12
CA CYS A 95 -2.93 3.00 10.62
C CYS A 95 -2.17 1.86 11.30
N LEU A 96 -0.96 1.63 10.81
CA LEU A 96 -0.10 0.56 11.29
C LEU A 96 1.22 1.15 11.78
N GLN A 97 1.78 0.58 12.84
CA GLN A 97 3.05 0.99 13.42
C GLN A 97 4.06 -0.15 13.26
N ASN A 98 5.29 0.19 12.85
CA ASN A 98 6.37 -0.77 12.81
C ASN A 98 6.64 -1.27 14.23
N ALA A 99 6.56 -2.59 14.41
CA ALA A 99 6.74 -3.23 15.71
C ALA A 99 8.19 -3.24 16.18
#